data_AF-A0A1F9CW43-F1
#
_entry.id   AF-A0A1F9CW43-F1
#
_cell.length_a   1.000
_cell.length_b   1.000
_cell.length_c   1.000
_cell.angle_alpha   90.00
_cell.angle_beta   90.00
_cell.angle_gamma   90.00
#
_symmetry.space_group_name_H-M   'P 1'
#
loop_
_entity.id
_entity.type
_entity.pdbx_description
1 polymer ?
#
loop_
_entity_poly.entity_id
_entity_poly.type
_entity_poly.pdbx_seq_one_letter_code
_entity_poly.pdbx_strand_id
1 'polypeptide(L)'
;MVTIDGERKRAAQKIIDQNKITLPVLLLLKEKTMDQYGVRGWVPQSYLVDQEGMLVGKIIGQRDWSSAEAWSCMKELFSLR
;
A
#
# COMPACT_ATOMS: atom_id res chain seq x y z
N MET A 1 0.76 -4.48 0.83
CA MET A 1 1.70 -3.74 -0.04
C MET A 1 1.43 -4.17 -1.48
N VAL A 2 1.13 -3.24 -2.38
CA VAL A 2 0.87 -3.54 -3.79
C VAL A 2 2.13 -3.19 -4.58
N THR A 3 2.70 -4.18 -5.26
CA THR A 3 3.86 -3.97 -6.15
C THR A 3 3.42 -3.91 -7.59
N ILE A 4 3.76 -2.81 -8.23
CA ILE A 4 3.59 -2.59 -9.67
C ILE A 4 4.88 -3.05 -10.35
N ASP A 5 4.81 -4.17 -11.06
CA ASP A 5 5.34 -4.37 -12.42
C ASP A 5 5.19 -5.86 -12.78
N GLY A 6 4.13 -6.19 -13.51
CA GLY A 6 3.83 -7.56 -13.95
C GLY A 6 4.93 -8.20 -14.81
N GLU A 7 5.84 -7.41 -15.38
CA GLU A 7 6.95 -7.91 -16.20
C GLU A 7 8.20 -8.30 -15.39
N ARG A 8 8.24 -8.01 -14.08
CA ARG A 8 9.46 -8.16 -13.27
C ARG A 8 9.23 -8.85 -11.93
N LYS A 9 8.42 -9.92 -11.90
CA LYS A 9 8.30 -10.82 -10.71
C LYS A 9 9.66 -11.12 -10.06
N ARG A 10 10.69 -11.41 -10.87
CA ARG A 10 12.06 -11.65 -10.38
C ARG A 10 12.68 -10.46 -9.67
N ALA A 11 12.48 -9.23 -10.17
CA ALA A 11 13.00 -8.03 -9.52
C ALA A 11 12.25 -7.73 -8.22
N ALA A 12 10.93 -7.88 -8.22
CA ALA A 12 10.13 -7.76 -7.00
C ALA A 12 10.56 -8.78 -5.94
N GLN A 13 10.73 -10.05 -6.34
CA GLN A 13 11.21 -11.11 -5.44
C GLN A 13 12.58 -10.78 -4.85
N LYS A 14 13.52 -10.31 -5.68
CA LYS A 14 14.85 -9.90 -5.20
C LYS A 14 14.76 -8.81 -4.12
N ILE A 15 13.91 -7.81 -4.31
CA ILE A 15 13.71 -6.73 -3.32
C ILE A 15 13.09 -7.28 -2.03
N ILE A 16 12.08 -8.16 -2.14
CA ILE A 16 11.44 -8.83 -1.00
C ILE A 16 12.47 -9.60 -0.18
N ASP A 17 13.28 -10.42 -0.84
CA ASP A 17 14.28 -11.27 -0.19
C ASP A 17 15.37 -10.43 0.48
N GLN A 18 15.89 -9.41 -0.22
CA GLN A 18 16.93 -8.53 0.29
C GLN A 18 16.49 -7.72 1.50
N ASN A 19 15.25 -7.22 1.51
CA ASN A 19 14.71 -6.41 2.59
C ASN A 19 13.93 -7.22 3.63
N LYS A 20 13.89 -8.55 3.49
CA LYS A 20 13.14 -9.48 4.36
C LYS A 20 11.69 -9.04 4.55
N ILE A 21 11.03 -8.61 3.47
CA ILE A 21 9.66 -8.13 3.54
C ILE A 21 8.74 -9.33 3.80
N THR A 22 8.04 -9.31 4.93
CA THR A 22 7.09 -10.37 5.33
C THR A 22 5.64 -10.03 5.00
N LEU A 23 5.39 -8.80 4.55
CA LEU A 23 4.06 -8.33 4.18
C LEU A 23 3.61 -8.95 2.85
N PRO A 24 2.31 -9.25 2.67
CA PRO A 24 1.79 -9.72 1.40
C PRO A 24 2.10 -8.74 0.26
N VAL A 25 2.62 -9.30 -0.82
CA VAL A 25 3.03 -8.58 -2.02
C VAL A 25 2.21 -9.08 -3.20
N LEU A 26 1.39 -8.20 -3.76
CA LEU A 26 0.56 -8.50 -4.93
C LEU A 26 1.20 -7.91 -6.19
N LEU A 27 1.37 -8.74 -7.22
CA LEU A 27 1.82 -8.33 -8.55
C LEU A 27 0.59 -8.10 -9.43
N LEU A 28 0.42 -6.88 -9.92
CA LEU A 28 -0.68 -6.51 -10.81
C LEU A 28 -0.21 -6.43 -12.26
N LEU A 29 -1.05 -6.93 -13.19
CA LEU A 29 -0.88 -6.72 -14.62
C LEU A 29 -1.31 -5.29 -14.98
N LYS A 30 -0.37 -4.39 -14.69
CA LYS A 30 -0.14 -2.97 -15.01
C LYS A 30 -1.31 -2.03 -15.29
N GLU A 31 -2.19 -2.27 -16.25
CA GLU A 31 -2.95 -1.14 -16.82
C GLU A 31 -4.31 -0.95 -16.13
N LYS A 32 -5.18 -1.96 -16.15
CA LYS A 32 -6.57 -1.79 -15.67
C LYS A 32 -6.66 -1.45 -14.18
N THR A 33 -5.83 -2.05 -13.34
CA THR A 33 -5.92 -1.83 -11.89
C THR A 33 -5.32 -0.49 -11.47
N MET A 34 -4.24 -0.01 -12.10
CA MET A 34 -3.70 1.31 -11.76
C MET A 34 -4.66 2.43 -12.10
N ASP A 35 -5.34 2.32 -13.25
CA ASP A 35 -6.37 3.28 -13.67
C ASP A 35 -7.57 3.27 -12.74
N GLN A 36 -8.06 2.09 -12.35
CA GLN A 36 -9.17 1.95 -11.40
C GLN A 36 -8.89 2.61 -10.04
N TYR A 37 -7.65 2.51 -9.57
CA TYR A 37 -7.24 3.14 -8.31
C TYR A 37 -6.78 4.60 -8.48
N GLY A 38 -6.74 5.13 -9.70
CA GLY A 38 -6.33 6.51 -9.97
C GLY A 38 -4.86 6.79 -9.66
N VAL A 39 -3.99 5.77 -9.77
CA VAL A 39 -2.56 5.90 -9.51
C VAL A 39 -1.89 6.53 -10.74
N ARG A 40 -1.96 7.86 -10.83
CA ARG A 40 -1.29 8.64 -11.90
C ARG A 40 -0.02 9.31 -11.37
N GLY A 41 1.13 8.75 -11.70
CA GLY A 41 2.46 9.34 -11.50
C GLY A 41 3.05 9.23 -10.09
N TRP A 42 2.35 9.73 -9.07
CA TRP A 42 2.93 9.88 -7.73
C TRP A 42 2.89 8.57 -6.94
N VAL A 43 4.05 8.11 -6.47
CA VAL A 43 4.19 6.94 -5.57
C VAL A 43 5.12 7.30 -4.40
N PRO A 44 4.95 6.71 -3.20
CA PRO A 44 3.90 5.74 -2.86
C PRO A 44 2.52 6.41 -2.67
N GLN A 45 1.45 5.65 -2.92
CA GLN A 45 0.09 5.99 -2.51
C GLN A 45 -0.43 4.92 -1.56
N SER A 46 -1.08 5.34 -0.47
CA SER A 46 -1.71 4.45 0.50
C SER A 46 -3.20 4.75 0.57
N TYR A 47 -4.00 3.69 0.56
CA TYR A 47 -5.45 3.73 0.66
C TYR A 47 -5.82 3.04 1.97
N LEU A 48 -6.62 3.72 2.77
CA LEU A 48 -7.11 3.24 4.06
C LEU A 48 -8.54 2.76 3.85
N VAL A 49 -8.78 1.47 4.08
CA VAL A 49 -10.06 0.82 3.85
C VAL A 49 -10.51 0.17 5.16
N ASP A 50 -11.73 0.45 5.59
CA ASP A 50 -12.29 -0.07 6.85
C ASP A 50 -12.79 -1.53 6.71
N GLN A 51 -13.40 -2.05 7.79
CA GLN A 51 -13.84 -3.45 7.87
C GLN A 51 -15.04 -3.73 6.95
N GLU A 52 -15.82 -2.69 6.65
CA GLU A 52 -16.97 -2.69 5.75
C GLU A 52 -16.55 -2.57 4.28
N GLY A 53 -15.26 -2.35 4.01
CA GLY A 53 -14.72 -2.20 2.66
C GLY A 53 -14.82 -0.78 2.11
N MET A 54 -15.09 0.21 2.96
CA MET A 54 -15.21 1.61 2.58
C MET A 54 -13.85 2.31 2.58
N LEU A 55 -13.62 3.16 1.58
CA LEU A 55 -12.42 4.00 1.52
C LEU A 55 -12.54 5.15 2.53
N VAL A 56 -11.78 5.08 3.62
CA VAL A 56 -11.78 6.07 4.70
C VAL A 56 -10.62 7.07 4.61
N GLY A 57 -9.63 6.81 3.74
CA GLY A 57 -8.54 7.75 3.53
C GLY A 57 -7.65 7.44 2.33
N LYS A 58 -7.03 8.48 1.78
CA LYS A 58 -6.00 8.39 0.73
C LYS A 58 -4.82 9.28 1.09
N ILE A 59 -3.62 8.72 1.02
CA ILE A 59 -2.36 9.41 1.32
C ILE A 59 -1.42 9.28 0.13
N ILE A 60 -0.85 10.41 -0.28
CA ILE A 60 0.17 10.50 -1.35
C ILE A 60 1.49 10.89 -0.70
N GLY A 61 2.56 10.16 -1.06
CA GLY A 61 3.91 10.38 -0.54
C GLY A 61 4.27 9.45 0.62
N GLN A 62 5.55 9.48 0.99
CA GLN A 62 6.08 8.65 2.07
C GLN A 62 5.58 9.13 3.44
N ARG A 63 5.39 8.18 4.35
CA ARG A 63 5.02 8.41 5.75
C ARG A 63 5.77 7.42 6.64
N ASP A 64 6.09 7.85 7.86
CA ASP A 64 6.50 6.93 8.91
C ASP A 64 5.26 6.31 9.56
N TRP A 65 4.89 5.14 9.05
CA TRP A 65 3.76 4.35 9.56
C TRP A 65 4.04 3.68 10.91
N SER A 66 5.28 3.74 11.40
CA SER A 66 5.67 3.19 12.70
C SER A 66 5.65 4.25 13.81
N SER A 67 5.39 5.51 13.46
CA SER A 67 5.30 6.61 14.41
C SER A 67 4.10 6.46 15.36
N ALA A 68 4.23 7.01 16.57
CA ALA A 68 3.15 7.00 17.56
C ALA A 68 1.92 7.77 17.06
N GLU A 69 2.15 8.83 16.30
CA GLU A 69 1.12 9.66 15.68
C GLU A 69 0.34 8.87 14.63
N ALA A 70 1.05 8.14 13.76
CA ALA A 70 0.41 7.26 12.79
C ALA A 70 -0.44 6.19 13.49
N TRP A 71 0.10 5.57 14.55
CA TRP A 71 -0.64 4.57 15.31
C TRP A 71 -1.89 5.14 15.99
N SER A 72 -1.79 6.33 16.59
CA SER A 72 -2.94 7.00 17.21
C SER A 72 -4.04 7.29 16.18
N CYS A 73 -3.65 7.80 15.01
CA CYS A 73 -4.59 8.07 13.91
C CYS A 73 -5.28 6.79 13.43
N MET A 74 -4.53 5.70 13.26
CA MET A 74 -5.09 4.42 12.83
C MET A 74 -6.08 3.85 13.84
N LYS A 75 -5.81 3.98 15.15
CA LYS A 75 -6.75 3.53 16.19
C LYS A 75 -8.07 4.30 16.14
N GLU A 76 -8.00 5.61 15.96
CA GLU A 76 -9.18 6.46 15.85
C GLU A 76 -9.98 6.14 14.58
N LEU A 77 -9.30 6.12 13.42
CA LEU A 77 -9.94 5.94 12.12
C LEU A 77 -10.61 4.57 11.98
N PHE A 78 -9.99 3.52 12.52
CA PHE A 78 -10.48 2.15 12.40
C PHE A 78 -11.13 1.62 13.68
N SER A 79 -11.37 2.48 14.67
CA SER A 79 -11.95 2.09 15.97
C SER A 79 -11.25 0.88 16.61
N LEU A 80 -9.92 0.81 16.47
CA LEU A 80 -9.11 -0.29 17.00
C LEU A 80 -8.98 -0.13 18.51
N ARG A 81 -9.22 -1.22 19.23
CA ARG A 81 -9.10 -1.29 20.70
C ARG A 81 -7.65 -1.47 21.14
#